data_AF-A0A838QQW8-F1
#
_entry.id   AF-A0A838QQW8-F1
#
_cell.length_a   1.000
_cell.length_b   1.000
_cell.length_c   1.000
_cell.angle_alpha   90.00
_cell.angle_beta   90.00
_cell.angle_gamma   90.00
#
_symmetry.space_group_name_H-M   'P 1'
#
loop_
_entity.id
_entity.type
_entity.pdbx_description
1 polymer ?
#
loop_
_entity_poly.entity_id
_entity_poly.type
_entity_poly.pdbx_seq_one_letter_code
_entity_poly.pdbx_strand_id
1 'polypeptide(L)'
;MPLTSRDSSASTPPMIKHWREVKAQHPGAILFYRVGDFYEMFHEDAELAARILDITLTSRGDGVPLAGVPVKAAGEYLRQLVGAGHRVAICEQVEDPKLAR
;
A
#
# COMPACT_ATOMS: atom_id res chain seq x y z
N MET A 1 -34.60 7.28 26.92
CA MET A 1 -33.92 7.17 25.62
C MET A 1 -32.50 7.67 25.80
N PRO A 2 -31.46 6.82 25.73
CA PRO A 2 -30.08 7.29 25.79
C PRO A 2 -29.53 7.58 24.40
N LEU A 3 -28.88 8.73 24.26
CA LEU A 3 -28.03 9.14 23.14
C LEU A 3 -26.59 8.65 23.38
N THR A 4 -25.89 8.38 22.26
CA THR A 4 -24.43 8.34 22.06
C THR A 4 -23.61 7.24 22.75
N SER A 5 -23.11 6.30 21.93
CA SER A 5 -21.67 6.01 21.86
C SER A 5 -21.36 5.24 20.59
N ARG A 6 -20.43 5.81 19.85
CA ARG A 6 -19.97 5.47 18.50
C ARG A 6 -18.96 4.33 18.62
N ASP A 7 -19.43 3.09 18.55
CA ASP A 7 -18.56 1.94 18.29
C ASP A 7 -18.76 1.49 16.85
N SER A 8 -18.12 2.20 15.93
CA SER A 8 -17.91 1.71 14.57
C SER A 8 -16.55 1.06 14.51
N SER A 9 -16.42 -0.08 15.19
CA SER A 9 -15.35 -1.07 15.01
C SER A 9 -15.50 -1.75 13.65
N ALA A 10 -15.50 -0.97 12.57
CA ALA A 10 -15.47 -1.47 11.20
C ALA A 10 -14.00 -1.65 10.81
N SER A 11 -13.46 -2.81 11.20
CA SER A 11 -12.52 -3.60 10.41
C SER A 11 -11.50 -2.83 9.58
N THR A 12 -10.52 -2.19 10.21
CA THR A 12 -9.25 -1.97 9.51
C THR A 12 -8.63 -3.36 9.32
N PRO A 13 -8.46 -3.88 8.09
CA PRO A 13 -7.82 -5.17 7.85
C PRO A 13 -6.47 -5.21 8.58
N PRO A 14 -6.07 -6.33 9.21
CA PRO A 14 -4.80 -6.42 9.94
C PRO A 14 -3.60 -5.97 9.10
N MET A 15 -3.68 -6.16 7.78
CA MET A 15 -2.71 -5.65 6.80
C MET A 15 -2.60 -4.12 6.76
N ILE A 16 -3.71 -3.37 6.86
CA ILE A 16 -3.68 -1.90 6.86
C ILE A 16 -3.09 -1.36 8.17
N LYS A 17 -3.32 -2.06 9.28
CA LYS A 17 -2.68 -1.71 10.57
C LYS A 17 -1.16 -1.86 10.49
N HIS A 18 -0.69 -2.96 9.91
CA HIS A 18 0.74 -3.19 9.69
C HIS A 18 1.35 -2.18 8.72
N TRP A 19 0.68 -1.89 7.60
CA TRP A 19 1.09 -0.82 6.68
C TRP A 19 1.24 0.51 7.40
N ARG A 20 0.28 0.87 8.27
CA ARG A 20 0.34 2.12 9.05
C ARG A 20 1.50 2.14 10.04
N GLU A 21 1.82 1.03 10.71
CA GLU A 21 2.97 0.93 11.62
C GLU A 21 4.32 1.04 10.88
N VAL A 22 4.45 0.39 9.72
CA VAL A 22 5.65 0.52 8.88
C VAL A 22 5.76 1.94 8.30
N LYS A 23 4.64 2.52 7.89
CA LYS A 23 4.58 3.89 7.39
C LYS A 23 4.90 4.94 8.46
N ALA A 24 4.52 4.69 9.70
CA ALA A 24 4.89 5.54 10.83
C ALA A 24 6.42 5.53 11.07
N GLN A 25 7.09 4.42 10.78
CA GLN A 25 8.56 4.32 10.86
C GLN A 25 9.26 4.92 9.64
N HIS A 26 8.57 5.00 8.50
CA HIS A 26 9.09 5.56 7.24
C HIS A 26 8.15 6.62 6.66
N PRO A 27 8.01 7.79 7.32
CA PRO A 27 7.16 8.86 6.82
C PRO A 27 7.68 9.36 5.48
N GLY A 28 6.85 9.28 4.44
CA GLY A 28 7.19 9.69 3.07
C GLY A 28 7.89 8.62 2.22
N ALA A 29 8.02 7.38 2.71
CA ALA A 29 8.43 6.26 1.87
C ALA A 29 7.21 5.55 1.28
N ILE A 30 7.28 5.25 -0.02
CA ILE A 30 6.24 4.54 -0.74
C ILE A 30 6.41 3.04 -0.48
N LEU A 31 5.41 2.42 0.12
CA LEU A 31 5.42 1.01 0.51
C LEU A 31 4.95 0.12 -0.65
N PHE A 32 5.88 -0.66 -1.18
CA PHE A 32 5.66 -1.63 -2.25
C PHE A 32 5.55 -3.04 -1.65
N TYR A 33 4.35 -3.59 -1.61
CA TYR A 33 4.11 -4.98 -1.24
C TYR A 33 4.32 -5.88 -2.43
N ARG A 34 5.29 -6.79 -2.35
CA ARG A 34 5.49 -7.80 -3.39
C ARG A 34 4.42 -8.88 -3.28
N VAL A 35 3.60 -9.00 -4.32
CA VAL A 35 2.60 -10.06 -4.46
C VAL A 35 2.82 -10.75 -5.80
N GLY A 36 3.55 -11.87 -5.77
CA GLY A 36 3.96 -12.61 -6.97
C GLY A 36 4.84 -11.77 -7.90
N ASP A 37 4.31 -11.50 -9.10
CA ASP A 37 4.95 -10.72 -10.16
C ASP A 37 4.56 -9.23 -10.17
N PHE A 38 3.82 -8.76 -9.16
CA PHE A 38 3.39 -7.38 -9.02
C PHE A 38 3.84 -6.78 -7.69
N TYR A 39 4.10 -5.48 -7.70
CA TYR A 39 4.16 -4.69 -6.49
C TYR A 39 2.87 -3.91 -6.33
N GLU A 40 2.23 -4.10 -5.18
CA GLU A 40 1.02 -3.41 -4.78
C GLU A 40 1.35 -2.35 -3.72
N MET A 41 0.77 -1.18 -3.86
CA MET A 41 0.88 -0.07 -2.92
C MET A 41 -0.52 0.40 -2.58
N PHE A 42 -0.69 1.00 -1.40
CA PHE A 42 -2.00 1.24 -0.80
C PHE A 42 -2.17 2.69 -0.36
N HIS A 43 -3.42 3.15 -0.28
CA HIS A 43 -3.78 4.47 0.24
C HIS A 43 -3.05 5.59 -0.52
N GLU A 44 -2.47 6.55 0.20
CA GLU A 44 -1.75 7.70 -0.35
C GLU A 44 -0.54 7.28 -1.19
N ASP A 45 0.10 6.14 -0.87
CA ASP A 45 1.27 5.65 -1.63
C ASP A 45 0.86 5.28 -3.05
N ALA A 46 -0.31 4.67 -3.17
CA ALA A 46 -0.89 4.33 -4.45
C ALA A 46 -1.23 5.57 -5.27
N GLU A 47 -1.89 6.55 -4.65
CA GLU A 47 -2.27 7.80 -5.33
C GLU A 47 -1.05 8.61 -5.76
N LEU A 48 -0.04 8.71 -4.90
CA LEU A 48 1.19 9.45 -5.16
C LEU A 48 2.01 8.77 -6.26
N ALA A 49 2.19 7.46 -6.18
CA ALA A 49 2.87 6.71 -7.23
C ALA A 49 2.07 6.70 -8.55
N ALA A 50 0.74 6.59 -8.51
CA ALA A 50 -0.10 6.72 -9.69
C ALA A 50 0.06 8.07 -10.39
N ARG A 51 0.16 9.16 -9.62
CA ARG A 51 0.40 10.50 -10.16
C ARG A 51 1.81 10.73 -10.69
N ILE A 52 2.83 10.20 -10.01
CA ILE A 52 4.23 10.42 -10.41
C ILE A 52 4.59 9.54 -11.60
N LEU A 53 4.14 8.28 -11.59
CA LEU A 53 4.50 7.28 -12.57
C LEU A 53 3.48 7.18 -13.73
N ASP A 54 2.38 7.93 -13.65
CA ASP A 54 1.25 7.90 -14.58
C ASP A 54 0.70 6.47 -14.81
N ILE A 55 0.58 5.71 -13.73
CA ILE A 55 0.08 4.32 -13.74
C ILE A 55 -1.38 4.25 -13.33
N THR A 56 -2.01 3.12 -13.64
CA THR A 56 -3.41 2.87 -13.27
C THR A 56 -3.57 2.71 -11.76
N LEU A 57 -4.26 3.67 -11.15
CA LEU A 57 -4.81 3.54 -9.80
C LEU A 57 -6.03 2.64 -9.84
N THR A 58 -6.00 1.56 -9.07
CA THR A 58 -7.11 0.64 -8.85
C THR A 58 -7.65 0.80 -7.43
N SER A 59 -8.71 0.08 -7.09
CA SER A 59 -9.28 0.13 -5.74
C SER A 59 -9.84 -1.23 -5.36
N ARG A 60 -9.59 -1.64 -4.11
CA ARG A 60 -10.07 -2.92 -3.56
C ARG A 60 -11.44 -2.71 -2.94
N GLY A 61 -12.25 -3.77 -2.85
CA GLY A 61 -13.68 -3.75 -2.47
C GLY A 61 -14.09 -2.95 -1.22
N ASP A 62 -13.15 -2.61 -0.34
CA ASP A 62 -13.35 -1.72 0.82
C ASP A 62 -13.17 -0.23 0.50
N GLY A 63 -13.00 0.15 -0.76
CA GLY A 63 -12.77 1.54 -1.19
C GLY A 63 -11.34 2.05 -0.97
N VAL A 64 -10.41 1.14 -0.68
CA VAL A 64 -8.99 1.49 -0.48
C VAL A 64 -8.31 1.65 -1.85
N PRO A 65 -7.78 2.83 -2.19
CA PRO A 65 -7.03 3.01 -3.43
C PRO A 65 -5.75 2.18 -3.35
N LEU A 66 -5.46 1.47 -4.43
CA LEU A 66 -4.26 0.67 -4.59
C LEU A 66 -3.67 0.95 -5.97
N ALA A 67 -2.37 0.78 -6.11
CA ALA A 67 -1.74 0.85 -7.42
C ALA A 67 -0.81 -0.34 -7.55
N GLY A 68 -0.84 -0.95 -8.73
CA GLY A 68 -0.09 -2.15 -9.03
C GLY A 68 0.91 -1.86 -10.14
N VAL A 69 2.19 -2.15 -9.91
CA VAL A 69 3.19 -2.14 -10.99
C VAL A 69 3.78 -3.53 -11.17
N PRO A 70 3.98 -3.98 -12.42
CA PRO A 70 4.60 -5.28 -12.64
C PRO A 70 6.08 -5.21 -12.26
N VAL A 71 6.60 -6.22 -11.55
CA VAL A 71 8.00 -6.29 -11.05
C VAL A 71 9.01 -6.04 -12.17
N LYS A 72 8.73 -6.57 -13.37
CA LYS A 72 9.53 -6.34 -14.59
C LYS A 72 9.69 -4.86 -14.97
N ALA A 73 8.67 -4.03 -14.75
CA ALA A 73 8.71 -2.59 -15.01
C ALA A 73 9.01 -1.77 -13.74
N ALA A 74 8.91 -2.38 -12.56
CA ALA A 74 9.18 -1.73 -11.28
C ALA A 74 10.58 -1.12 -11.23
N GLY A 75 11.58 -1.71 -11.89
CA GLY A 75 12.92 -1.13 -11.96
C GLY A 75 12.98 0.25 -12.64
N GLU A 76 12.09 0.53 -13.61
CA GLU A 76 11.98 1.88 -14.21
C GLU A 76 11.22 2.83 -13.30
N TYR A 77 10.12 2.36 -12.71
CA TYR A 77 9.31 3.13 -11.78
C TYR A 77 10.09 3.51 -10.50
N LEU A 78 10.85 2.57 -9.93
CA LEU A 78 11.74 2.79 -8.80
C LEU A 78 12.78 3.87 -9.14
N ARG A 79 13.34 3.85 -10.35
CA ARG A 79 14.30 4.89 -10.79
C ARG A 79 13.63 6.27 -10.89
N GLN A 80 12.41 6.35 -11.41
CA GLN A 80 11.67 7.62 -11.46
C GLN A 80 11.32 8.12 -10.06
N LEU A 81 10.83 7.25 -9.17
CA LEU A 81 10.49 7.61 -7.78
C LEU A 81 11.72 8.08 -7.00
N VAL A 82 12.83 7.33 -7.09
CA VAL A 82 14.10 7.71 -6.45
C VAL A 82 14.66 9.00 -7.06
N GLY A 83 14.55 9.18 -8.38
CA GLY A 83 14.95 10.41 -9.07
C GLY A 83 14.10 11.63 -8.68
N ALA A 84 12.82 11.42 -8.37
CA ALA A 84 11.91 12.43 -7.82
C ALA A 84 12.17 12.72 -6.33
N GLY A 85 13.13 12.04 -5.70
CA GLY A 85 13.47 12.22 -4.28
C GLY A 85 12.56 11.44 -3.33
N HIS A 86 11.72 10.55 -3.84
CA HIS A 86 10.90 9.66 -3.02
C HIS A 86 11.67 8.41 -2.62
N ARG A 87 11.54 8.04 -1.36
CA ARG A 87 12.06 6.77 -0.85
C ARG A 87 11.04 5.68 -1.14
N VAL A 88 11.50 4.52 -1.58
CA VAL A 88 10.62 3.37 -1.82
C VAL A 88 11.05 2.25 -0.87
N ALA A 89 10.10 1.73 -0.11
CA ALA A 89 10.29 0.62 0.80
C ALA A 89 9.61 -0.61 0.20
N ILE A 90 10.39 -1.64 -0.13
CA ILE A 90 9.84 -2.88 -0.65
C ILE A 90 9.62 -3.83 0.53
N CYS A 91 8.36 -4.15 0.79
CA CYS A 91 7.96 -5.17 1.74
C CYS A 91 7.68 -6.46 0.97
N GLU A 92 8.58 -7.43 1.09
CA GLU A 92 8.32 -8.79 0.64
C GLU A 92 7.53 -9.50 1.73
N GLN A 93 6.27 -9.85 1.45
CA GLN A 93 5.50 -10.67 2.38
C GLN A 93 6.10 -12.07 2.40
N VAL A 94 6.86 -12.38 3.45
CA VAL A 94 7.53 -13.68 3.64
C VAL A 94 6.54 -14.74 4.15
N GLU A 95 5.30 -14.35 4.48
CA GLU A 95 4.36 -15.23 5.17
C GLU A 95 3.27 -15.79 4.24
N ASP A 96 3.35 -17.11 4.06
CA ASP A 96 2.39 -17.97 3.40
C ASP A 96 0.93 -17.59 3.72
N PRO A 97 0.05 -17.41 2.71
CA PRO A 97 -1.37 -17.14 2.90
C PRO A 97 -2.15 -18.31 3.56
N LYS A 98 -1.46 -19.40 3.93
CA LYS A 98 -2.04 -20.58 4.58
C LYS A 98 -2.23 -20.46 6.10
N LEU A 99 -1.76 -19.38 6.73
CA LEU A 99 -1.95 -19.14 8.17
C LEU A 99 -3.12 -18.23 8.53
N ALA A 100 -3.94 -17.82 7.54
CA ALA A 100 -5.26 -17.28 7.82
C ALA A 100 -6.24 -18.44 8.11
N ARG A 101 -6.33 -18.85 9.38
CA ARG A 101 -7.34 -19.79 9.87
C ARG A 101 -8.09 -19.21 11.07
#